data_AF-A0A2K8UAI4-F1
#
_entry.id   AF-A0A2K8UAI4-F1
#
_cell.length_a   1.000
_cell.length_b   1.000
_cell.length_c   1.000
_cell.angle_alpha   90.00
_cell.angle_beta   90.00
_cell.angle_gamma   90.00
#
_symmetry.space_group_name_H-M   'P 1'
#
loop_
_entity.id
_entity.type
_entity.pdbx_description
1 polymer ?
#
loop_
_entity_poly.entity_id
_entity_poly.type
_entity_poly.pdbx_seq_one_letter_code
_entity_poly.pdbx_strand_id
1 'polypeptide(L)'
;MAHARQLDDGEAMALAIAQSRGWTLATDDRKAITVASSVGVITCGTSGLVKRWVDTAAVEEPEIRAALLRIKHRARYLPGLRDPLFSWWMGYLPDDFGILTSRRGKILFHDRTPTPAALSPAAPPQGDPNDA
;
A
#
# COMPACT_ATOMS: atom_id res chain seq x y z
N MET A 1 8.94 34.53 -12.82
CA MET A 1 9.41 33.15 -12.57
C MET A 1 9.40 32.91 -11.08
N ALA A 2 8.37 32.23 -10.55
CA ALA A 2 8.18 32.05 -9.10
C ALA A 2 8.65 30.66 -8.69
N HIS A 3 9.86 30.55 -8.15
CA HIS A 3 10.41 29.32 -7.56
C HIS A 3 10.57 29.52 -6.06
N ALA A 4 9.46 29.50 -5.31
CA ALA A 4 9.49 29.45 -3.86
C ALA A 4 8.45 28.44 -3.36
N ARG A 5 8.93 27.40 -2.68
CA ARG A 5 8.22 26.28 -2.01
C ARG A 5 7.63 25.19 -2.92
N GLN A 6 8.50 24.38 -3.52
CA GLN A 6 8.06 23.11 -4.15
C GLN A 6 8.00 21.94 -3.16
N LEU A 7 8.79 21.97 -2.07
CA LEU A 7 8.76 20.97 -0.98
C LEU A 7 8.16 21.60 0.29
N ASP A 8 7.59 20.75 1.14
CA ASP A 8 7.37 21.12 2.54
C ASP A 8 8.71 21.13 3.31
N ASP A 9 8.72 21.74 4.49
CA ASP A 9 9.95 21.94 5.27
C ASP A 9 10.59 20.61 5.72
N GLY A 10 9.78 19.58 6.00
CA GLY A 10 10.24 18.25 6.37
C GLY A 10 10.89 17.49 5.21
N GLU A 11 10.26 17.50 4.04
CA GLU A 11 10.84 16.92 2.82
C GLU A 11 12.12 17.67 2.42
N ALA A 12 12.13 19.00 2.55
CA ALA A 12 13.31 19.81 2.22
C ALA A 12 14.49 19.47 3.14
N MET A 13 14.21 19.29 4.43
CA MET A 13 15.21 18.85 5.41
C MET A 13 15.72 17.44 5.11
N ALA A 14 14.83 16.49 4.81
CA ALA A 14 15.22 15.12 4.46
C ALA A 14 16.10 15.09 3.20
N LEU A 15 15.75 15.87 2.16
CA LEU A 15 16.55 16.00 0.96
C LEU A 15 17.93 16.61 1.24
N ALA A 16 18.01 17.66 2.07
CA ALA A 16 19.29 18.27 2.45
C ALA A 16 20.21 17.29 3.18
N ILE A 17 19.66 16.48 4.08
CA ILE A 17 20.41 15.41 4.75
C ILE A 17 20.90 14.38 3.74
N ALA A 18 20.02 13.92 2.84
CA ALA A 18 20.38 12.93 1.83
C ALA A 18 21.50 13.44 0.91
N GLN A 19 21.38 14.67 0.43
CA GLN A 19 22.39 15.31 -0.42
C GLN A 19 23.74 15.46 0.31
N SER A 20 23.74 16.00 1.53
CA SER A 20 24.98 16.25 2.28
C SER A 20 25.75 14.98 2.65
N ARG A 21 25.06 13.84 2.74
CA ARG A 21 25.65 12.55 3.14
C ARG A 21 25.83 11.57 1.99
N GLY A 22 25.43 11.93 0.77
CA GLY A 22 25.41 11.00 -0.36
C GLY A 22 24.48 9.80 -0.14
N TRP A 23 23.36 10.00 0.58
CA TRP A 23 22.37 8.97 0.86
C TRP A 23 21.24 8.98 -0.17
N THR A 24 20.52 7.87 -0.25
CA THR A 24 19.27 7.76 -0.98
C THR A 24 18.13 8.40 -0.18
N LEU A 25 17.31 9.23 -0.82
CA LEU A 25 16.08 9.77 -0.24
C LEU A 25 14.94 8.76 -0.37
N ALA A 26 14.34 8.34 0.75
CA ALA A 26 13.14 7.51 0.74
C ALA A 26 11.89 8.41 0.70
N THR A 27 11.18 8.46 -0.43
CA THR A 27 9.96 9.26 -0.59
C THR A 27 9.09 8.76 -1.73
N ASP A 28 7.77 8.82 -1.56
CA ASP A 28 6.78 8.62 -2.63
C ASP A 28 6.21 9.96 -3.15
N ASP A 29 6.61 11.10 -2.56
CA ASP A 29 6.11 12.40 -2.99
C ASP A 29 6.71 12.79 -4.34
N ARG A 30 5.83 13.02 -5.32
CA ARG A 30 6.25 13.31 -6.70
C ARG A 30 7.08 14.59 -6.80
N LYS A 31 6.80 15.60 -5.99
CA LYS A 31 7.57 16.86 -6.01
C LYS A 31 8.94 16.64 -5.38
N ALA A 32 9.01 15.94 -4.25
CA ALA A 32 10.27 15.56 -3.62
C ALA A 32 11.15 14.74 -4.57
N ILE A 33 10.59 13.74 -5.26
CA ILE A 33 11.31 12.94 -6.28
C ILE A 33 11.84 13.85 -7.40
N THR A 34 11.00 14.76 -7.90
CA THR A 34 11.38 15.67 -9.00
C THR A 34 12.54 16.58 -8.59
N VAL A 35 12.47 17.17 -7.39
CA VAL A 35 13.52 18.06 -6.88
C VAL A 35 14.78 17.27 -6.55
N ALA A 36 14.68 16.12 -5.90
CA ALA A 36 15.82 15.23 -5.63
C ALA A 36 16.59 14.86 -6.91
N SER A 37 15.87 14.50 -7.97
CA SER A 37 16.48 14.19 -9.27
C SER A 37 17.21 15.40 -9.85
N SER A 38 16.65 16.61 -9.73
CA SER A 38 17.29 17.84 -10.24
C SER A 38 18.60 18.19 -9.52
N VAL A 39 18.81 17.68 -8.30
CA VAL A 39 20.01 17.91 -7.50
C VAL A 39 20.90 16.67 -7.37
N GLY A 40 20.65 15.64 -8.19
CA GLY A 40 21.47 14.42 -8.24
C GLY A 40 21.29 13.44 -7.08
N VAL A 41 20.23 13.58 -6.28
CA VAL A 41 19.93 12.66 -5.17
C VAL A 41 19.08 11.50 -5.68
N ILE A 42 19.55 10.27 -5.44
CA ILE A 42 18.82 9.05 -5.78
C ILE A 42 17.62 8.91 -4.84
N THR A 43 16.47 8.52 -5.39
CA THR A 43 15.24 8.29 -4.60
C THR A 43 14.83 6.82 -4.59
N CYS A 44 14.16 6.40 -3.51
CA CYS A 44 13.53 5.09 -3.39
C CYS A 44 12.11 5.25 -2.83
N GLY A 45 11.10 4.73 -3.53
CA GLY A 45 9.72 4.73 -3.04
C GLY A 45 9.45 3.56 -2.09
N THR A 46 8.25 3.52 -1.51
CA THR A 46 7.86 2.49 -0.53
C THR A 46 7.99 1.07 -1.11
N SER A 47 7.57 0.84 -2.36
CA SER A 47 7.71 -0.46 -3.03
C SER A 47 9.17 -0.95 -3.09
N GLY A 48 10.09 -0.08 -3.49
CA GLY A 48 11.52 -0.37 -3.55
C GLY A 48 12.14 -0.61 -2.18
N LEU A 49 11.73 0.16 -1.17
CA LEU A 49 12.23 0.02 0.19
C LEU A 49 11.83 -1.33 0.79
N VAL A 50 10.57 -1.72 0.61
CA VAL A 50 10.05 -3.00 1.11
C VAL A 50 10.69 -4.18 0.37
N LYS A 51 10.83 -4.09 -0.96
CA LYS A 51 11.52 -5.15 -1.73
C LYS A 51 12.95 -5.36 -1.24
N ARG A 52 13.69 -4.26 -1.00
CA ARG A 52 15.05 -4.34 -0.47
C ARG A 52 15.08 -4.97 0.93
N TRP A 53 14.15 -4.63 1.80
CA TRP A 53 14.05 -5.27 3.12
C TRP A 53 13.84 -6.78 2.98
N VAL A 54 12.91 -7.22 2.14
CA VAL A 54 12.69 -8.65 1.87
C VAL A 54 13.96 -9.35 1.38
N ASP A 55 14.64 -8.73 0.41
CA ASP A 55 15.84 -9.32 -0.21
C ASP A 55 17.03 -9.40 0.74
N THR A 56 17.14 -8.46 1.69
CA THR A 56 18.28 -8.38 2.61
C THR A 56 18.08 -9.14 3.91
N ALA A 57 16.83 -9.28 4.36
CA ALA A 57 16.51 -9.96 5.62
C ALA A 57 16.06 -11.42 5.43
N ALA A 58 15.99 -11.93 4.20
CA ALA A 58 15.56 -13.29 3.88
C ALA A 58 14.20 -13.63 4.54
N VAL A 59 13.24 -12.73 4.35
CA VAL A 59 11.92 -12.80 5.00
C VAL A 59 11.06 -13.88 4.37
N GLU A 60 10.39 -14.68 5.20
CA GLU A 60 9.47 -15.73 4.74
C GLU A 60 8.15 -15.13 4.20
N GLU A 61 7.52 -15.83 3.25
CA GLU A 61 6.29 -15.36 2.58
C GLU A 61 5.17 -14.88 3.54
N PRO A 62 4.84 -15.58 4.64
CA PRO A 62 3.79 -15.13 5.55
C PRO A 62 4.08 -13.76 6.18
N GLU A 63 5.35 -13.47 6.47
CA GLU A 63 5.77 -12.20 7.05
C GLU A 63 5.76 -11.08 6.00
N ILE A 64 6.19 -11.37 4.77
CA ILE A 64 6.06 -10.45 3.64
C ILE A 64 4.59 -10.04 3.48
N ARG A 65 3.69 -11.02 3.36
CA ARG A 65 2.25 -10.81 3.22
C ARG A 65 1.69 -9.94 4.36
N ALA A 66 2.04 -10.26 5.60
CA ALA A 66 1.60 -9.49 6.77
C ALA A 66 2.10 -8.04 6.73
N ALA A 67 3.35 -7.81 6.32
CA ALA A 67 3.91 -6.46 6.18
C ALA A 67 3.19 -5.66 5.09
N LEU A 68 2.98 -6.24 3.90
CA LEU A 68 2.29 -5.56 2.79
C LEU A 68 0.84 -5.20 3.15
N LEU A 69 0.13 -6.11 3.83
CA LEU A 69 -1.22 -5.83 4.33
C LEU A 69 -1.22 -4.68 5.36
N ARG A 70 -0.27 -4.67 6.30
CA ARG A 70 -0.15 -3.55 7.27
C ARG A 70 0.12 -2.23 6.56
N ILE A 71 1.00 -2.20 5.57
CA ILE A 71 1.28 -1.00 4.77
C ILE A 71 0.02 -0.54 4.04
N LYS A 72 -0.69 -1.45 3.37
CA LYS A 72 -1.97 -1.14 2.71
C LYS A 72 -2.97 -0.52 3.69
N HIS A 73 -3.20 -1.14 4.84
CA HIS A 73 -4.25 -0.71 5.75
C HIS A 73 -3.89 0.54 6.57
N ARG A 74 -2.64 0.66 7.01
CA ARG A 74 -2.21 1.75 7.90
C ARG A 74 -1.71 2.97 7.12
N ALA A 75 -0.92 2.76 6.07
CA ALA A 75 -0.39 3.84 5.25
C ALA A 75 -1.32 4.18 4.06
N ARG A 76 -2.34 3.35 3.78
CA ARG A 76 -3.20 3.48 2.59
C ARG A 76 -2.39 3.47 1.29
N TYR A 77 -1.29 2.73 1.28
CA TYR A 77 -0.37 2.65 0.17
C TYR A 77 -0.59 1.37 -0.65
N LEU A 78 -0.60 1.53 -1.98
CA LEU A 78 -0.41 0.47 -2.95
C LEU A 78 0.46 1.02 -4.09
N PRO A 79 1.38 0.21 -4.65
CA PRO A 79 2.12 0.64 -5.82
C PRO A 79 1.16 0.89 -6.98
N GLY A 80 1.43 1.93 -7.78
CA GLY A 80 0.68 2.21 -8.99
C GLY A 80 0.97 1.16 -10.08
N LEU A 81 0.11 1.05 -11.08
CA LEU A 81 0.27 0.09 -12.19
C LEU A 81 1.57 0.23 -13.00
N ARG A 82 2.19 1.40 -12.95
CA ARG A 82 3.46 1.70 -13.63
C ARG A 82 4.68 1.48 -12.73
N ASP A 83 4.47 1.14 -11.47
CA ASP A 83 5.55 0.76 -10.57
C ASP A 83 6.15 -0.56 -11.05
N PRO A 84 7.48 -0.65 -11.27
CA PRO A 84 8.13 -1.89 -11.69
C PRO A 84 7.92 -3.08 -10.75
N LEU A 85 7.65 -2.81 -9.47
CA LEU A 85 7.42 -3.82 -8.44
C LEU A 85 5.94 -4.12 -8.21
N PHE A 86 5.04 -3.57 -9.03
CA PHE A 86 3.60 -3.78 -8.93
C PHE A 86 3.24 -5.28 -8.91
N SER A 87 3.70 -6.04 -9.89
CA SER A 87 3.38 -7.47 -10.01
C SER A 87 3.94 -8.29 -8.84
N TRP A 88 5.16 -7.97 -8.40
CA TRP A 88 5.77 -8.59 -7.22
C TRP A 88 4.91 -8.34 -5.97
N TRP A 89 4.52 -7.09 -5.74
CA TRP A 89 3.71 -6.70 -4.60
C TRP A 89 2.35 -7.40 -4.59
N MET A 90 1.67 -7.42 -5.75
CA MET A 90 0.36 -8.03 -5.87
C MET A 90 0.38 -9.55 -5.69
N GLY A 91 1.49 -10.23 -6.03
CA GLY A 91 1.63 -11.67 -5.86
C GLY A 91 1.54 -12.17 -4.41
N TYR A 92 1.73 -11.29 -3.43
CA TYR A 92 1.60 -11.61 -2.01
C TYR A 92 0.23 -11.27 -1.42
N LEU A 93 -0.64 -10.58 -2.16
CA LEU A 93 -1.98 -10.20 -1.68
C LEU A 93 -3.03 -11.22 -2.16
N PRO A 94 -4.09 -11.51 -1.37
CA PRO A 94 -5.11 -12.48 -1.78
C PRO A 94 -5.91 -12.02 -3.02
N ASP A 95 -6.40 -12.95 -3.84
CA ASP A 95 -7.06 -12.67 -5.13
C ASP A 95 -8.33 -11.79 -5.00
N ASP A 96 -9.06 -11.94 -3.90
CA ASP A 96 -10.26 -11.14 -3.60
C ASP A 96 -9.93 -9.67 -3.25
N PHE A 97 -8.66 -9.31 -3.18
CA PHE A 97 -8.19 -7.94 -2.89
C PHE A 97 -8.29 -6.99 -4.08
N GLY A 98 -9.01 -7.41 -5.13
CA GLY A 98 -9.67 -6.53 -6.10
C GLY A 98 -8.98 -6.51 -7.46
N ILE A 99 -9.57 -7.23 -8.42
CA ILE A 99 -9.32 -7.02 -9.84
C ILE A 99 -9.67 -5.57 -10.21
N LEU A 100 -8.66 -4.88 -10.71
CA LEU A 100 -8.67 -3.52 -11.22
C LEU A 100 -9.64 -3.39 -12.40
N THR A 101 -10.70 -2.59 -12.28
CA THR A 101 -11.33 -2.01 -13.48
C THR A 101 -11.11 -0.50 -13.47
N SER A 102 -10.33 -0.06 -14.46
CA SER A 102 -9.94 1.33 -14.67
C SER A 102 -11.12 2.16 -15.15
N ARG A 103 -11.41 3.27 -14.49
CA ARG A 103 -11.80 4.51 -15.18
C ARG A 103 -10.99 5.68 -14.62
N ARG A 104 -10.10 6.22 -15.46
CA ARG A 104 -9.34 7.47 -15.27
C ARG A 104 -8.23 7.47 -14.20
N GLY A 105 -7.34 6.47 -14.20
CA GLY A 105 -6.02 6.60 -13.54
C GLY A 105 -6.03 6.85 -12.03
N LYS A 106 -7.19 6.69 -11.39
CA LYS A 106 -7.36 6.67 -9.94
C LYS A 106 -7.82 5.27 -9.55
N ILE A 107 -7.10 4.66 -8.62
CA ILE A 107 -7.54 3.42 -7.98
C ILE A 107 -8.67 3.82 -7.01
N LEU A 108 -9.91 3.44 -7.33
CA LEU A 108 -11.05 3.60 -6.44
C LEU A 108 -11.31 2.26 -5.76
N PHE A 109 -11.21 2.22 -4.44
CA PHE A 109 -11.53 1.04 -3.64
C PHE A 109 -13.03 0.88 -3.52
N HIS A 110 -13.50 -0.36 -3.67
CA HIS A 110 -14.79 -0.78 -3.13
C HIS A 110 -14.44 -1.79 -2.03
N ASP A 111 -14.73 -1.43 -0.79
CA ASP A 111 -14.72 -2.39 0.31
C ASP A 111 -15.86 -3.38 0.05
N ARG A 112 -15.52 -4.61 -0.34
CA ARG A 112 -16.44 -5.74 -0.30
C ARG A 112 -16.05 -6.62 0.87
N THR A 113 -16.07 -6.05 2.07
CA THR A 113 -16.35 -6.84 3.26
C THR A 113 -17.63 -7.62 2.97
N PRO A 114 -17.62 -8.96 3.01
CA PRO A 114 -18.88 -9.69 2.96
C PRO A 114 -19.70 -9.18 4.15
N THR A 115 -20.85 -8.58 3.88
CA THR A 115 -21.87 -8.35 4.91
C THR A 115 -22.01 -9.68 5.64
N PRO A 116 -21.83 -9.76 6.97
CA PRO A 116 -22.11 -10.99 7.68
C PRO A 116 -23.54 -11.39 7.31
N ALA A 117 -23.68 -12.56 6.71
CA ALA A 117 -24.96 -13.08 6.28
C ALA A 117 -25.94 -12.88 7.44
N ALA A 118 -27.03 -12.14 7.19
CA ALA A 118 -28.07 -11.93 8.17
C ALA A 118 -28.40 -13.30 8.78
N LEU A 119 -28.22 -13.44 10.10
CA LEU A 119 -28.70 -14.60 10.82
C LEU A 119 -30.17 -14.77 10.45
N SER A 120 -30.45 -15.81 9.67
CA SER A 120 -31.82 -16.24 9.42
C SER A 120 -32.45 -16.55 10.79
N PRO A 121 -33.63 -16.02 11.11
CA PRO A 121 -34.27 -16.34 12.38
C PRO A 121 -34.55 -17.85 12.42
N ALA A 122 -34.13 -18.49 13.50
CA ALA A 122 -34.39 -19.89 13.76
C ALA A 122 -35.89 -20.19 13.64
N ALA A 123 -36.23 -21.26 12.91
CA ALA A 123 -37.59 -21.75 12.81
C ALA A 123 -38.14 -22.10 14.21
N PRO A 124 -39.42 -21.84 14.50
CA PRO A 124 -40.02 -22.18 15.78
C PRO A 124 -40.04 -23.70 15.99
N PRO A 125 -39.95 -24.18 17.25
CA PRO A 125 -39.95 -25.61 17.54
C PRO A 125 -41.26 -26.25 17.07
N GLN A 126 -41.15 -27.31 16.28
CA GLN A 126 -42.28 -28.20 15.99
C GLN A 126 -42.58 -28.99 17.28
N GLY A 127 -43.78 -28.79 17.82
CA GLY A 127 -44.28 -29.54 18.97
C GLY A 127 -44.48 -31.01 18.62
N ASP A 128 -44.05 -31.89 19.51
CA ASP A 128 -44.20 -33.34 19.42
C ASP A 128 -45.68 -33.71 19.63
N PRO A 129 -46.34 -34.43 18.71
CA PRO A 129 -47.72 -34.85 18.90
C PRO A 129 -47.74 -36.20 19.59
N ASN A 130 -47.42 -36.26 20.89
CA ASN A 130 -47.69 -37.47 21.66
C ASN A 130 -47.82 -37.30 23.18
N ASP A 131 -48.50 -36.23 23.62
CA ASP A 131 -49.06 -36.16 24.97
C ASP A 131 -50.59 -36.07 24.89
N ALA A 132 -51.23 -37.24 24.88
CA ALA A 132 -52.65 -37.44 25.18
C ALA A 132 -52.85 -38.81 25.84
#